data_AF-A0A543CEZ1-F1
#
_entry.id   AF-A0A543CEZ1-F1
#
_cell.length_a   1.000
_cell.length_b   1.000
_cell.length_c   1.000
_cell.angle_alpha   90.00
_cell.angle_beta   90.00
_cell.angle_gamma   90.00
#
_symmetry.space_group_name_H-M   'P 1'
#
loop_
_entity.id
_entity.type
_entity.pdbx_description
1 polymer ?
#
loop_
_entity_poly.entity_id
_entity_poly.type
_entity_poly.pdbx_seq_one_letter_code
_entity_poly.pdbx_strand_id
1 'polypeptide(L)'
;MSTGLDRVRDQRRLGRLDQPREIRLVPRLYYDPEAFGVFSERIARFLGTARFLVYMTGFVLVWFAWNVLAPMTWRFDPYPFIFLTLILSLQASYAAPLILLAQNRQDDRDRVQYEGDRARDERSVSDTEYLTREVASLRMAMSEVATRDWIRDELQHLLKDLEGRRRDG
;
A
#
# COMPACT_ATOMS: atom_id res chain seq x y z
N MET A 1 68.28 -15.48 -22.65
CA MET A 1 67.08 -14.79 -23.16
C MET A 1 65.87 -15.67 -22.85
N SER A 2 65.16 -15.25 -21.80
CA SER A 2 63.91 -15.72 -21.17
C SER A 2 63.37 -17.12 -21.46
N THR A 3 63.61 -18.00 -20.49
CA THR A 3 62.79 -19.14 -20.11
C THR A 3 61.47 -18.64 -19.49
N GLY A 4 60.35 -18.94 -20.13
CA GLY A 4 59.00 -18.63 -19.66
C GLY A 4 58.07 -18.87 -20.85
N LEU A 5 57.18 -19.86 -20.82
CA LEU A 5 55.78 -19.61 -20.50
C LEU A 5 54.98 -20.95 -20.40
N ASP A 6 55.56 -22.05 -19.90
CA ASP A 6 54.86 -23.34 -19.80
C ASP A 6 54.27 -23.65 -18.41
N ARG A 7 53.82 -22.64 -17.66
CA ARG A 7 53.31 -22.83 -16.28
C ARG A 7 51.98 -22.15 -15.93
N VAL A 8 51.11 -21.82 -16.89
CA VAL A 8 49.84 -21.14 -16.53
C VAL A 8 48.61 -21.61 -17.33
N ARG A 9 48.49 -22.91 -17.64
CA ARG A 9 47.29 -23.41 -18.32
C ARG A 9 46.58 -24.63 -17.74
N ASP A 10 46.86 -24.98 -16.47
CA ASP A 10 46.21 -26.15 -15.86
C ASP A 10 45.70 -25.92 -14.43
N GLN A 11 45.01 -24.81 -14.19
CA GLN A 11 44.34 -24.52 -12.89
C GLN A 11 42.93 -23.93 -13.03
N ARG A 12 42.10 -24.39 -13.98
CA ARG A 12 40.69 -23.93 -14.06
C ARG A 12 39.67 -25.04 -14.27
N ARG A 13 39.83 -26.19 -13.61
CA ARG A 13 38.82 -27.26 -13.62
C ARG A 13 38.60 -27.98 -12.29
N LEU A 14 38.66 -27.27 -11.16
CA LEU A 14 38.21 -27.83 -9.89
C LEU A 14 37.47 -26.76 -9.08
N GLY A 15 36.23 -27.07 -8.69
CA GLY A 15 35.51 -26.35 -7.64
C GLY A 15 34.47 -25.32 -8.09
N ARG A 16 33.36 -25.76 -8.66
CA ARG A 16 32.08 -25.05 -8.49
C ARG A 16 30.94 -26.05 -8.37
N LEU A 17 30.93 -26.74 -7.23
CA LEU A 17 29.86 -27.63 -6.78
C LEU A 17 28.97 -26.96 -5.71
N ASP A 18 28.92 -25.62 -5.69
CA ASP A 18 28.07 -24.83 -4.77
C ASP A 18 27.01 -24.03 -5.54
N GLN A 19 26.34 -24.67 -6.50
CA GLN A 19 25.00 -24.22 -6.87
C GLN A 19 24.04 -25.22 -6.27
N PRO A 20 23.31 -24.88 -5.19
CA PRO A 20 22.21 -25.71 -4.75
C PRO A 20 21.28 -25.85 -5.96
N ARG A 21 21.19 -27.07 -6.48
CA ARG A 21 20.27 -27.44 -7.54
C ARG A 21 18.89 -27.23 -6.94
N GLU A 22 18.27 -26.09 -7.21
CA GLU A 22 16.88 -25.83 -6.84
C GLU A 22 16.04 -26.88 -7.56
N ILE A 23 15.72 -27.96 -6.85
CA ILE A 23 14.73 -28.92 -7.28
C ILE A 23 13.39 -28.16 -7.22
N ARG A 24 13.05 -27.46 -8.31
CA ARG A 24 11.72 -26.86 -8.51
C ARG A 24 10.71 -27.97 -8.77
N LEU A 25 10.37 -28.70 -7.72
CA LEU A 25 9.29 -29.70 -7.66
C LEU A 25 7.95 -29.10 -7.22
N VAL A 26 7.87 -27.79 -7.04
CA VAL A 26 6.58 -27.13 -6.83
C VAL A 26 5.97 -26.79 -8.20
N PRO A 27 4.84 -27.43 -8.59
CA PRO A 27 4.06 -26.91 -9.70
C PRO A 27 3.65 -25.50 -9.30
N ARG A 28 4.10 -24.50 -10.05
CA ARG A 28 3.53 -23.16 -9.96
C ARG A 28 2.05 -23.31 -10.30
N LEU A 29 1.19 -23.46 -9.30
CA LEU A 29 -0.22 -23.14 -9.44
C LEU A 29 -0.24 -21.72 -9.98
N TYR A 30 -0.55 -21.59 -11.27
CA TYR A 30 -0.73 -20.31 -11.91
C TYR A 30 -1.99 -19.70 -11.30
N TYR A 31 -1.78 -18.95 -10.23
CA TYR A 31 -2.83 -18.32 -9.44
C TYR A 31 -3.13 -16.98 -10.09
N ASP A 32 -4.26 -16.88 -10.78
CA ASP A 32 -4.62 -15.71 -11.59
C ASP A 32 -5.03 -14.52 -10.69
N PRO A 33 -4.13 -13.54 -10.48
CA PRO A 33 -4.29 -12.53 -9.42
C PRO A 33 -5.50 -11.60 -9.64
N GLU A 34 -6.01 -11.51 -10.86
CA GLU A 34 -7.14 -10.66 -11.24
C GLU A 34 -8.48 -11.28 -10.81
N ALA A 35 -8.69 -12.57 -11.11
CA ALA A 35 -9.90 -13.29 -10.72
C ALA A 35 -10.07 -13.35 -9.19
N PHE A 36 -8.95 -13.52 -8.47
CA PHE A 36 -8.95 -13.52 -7.00
C PHE A 36 -9.16 -12.13 -6.40
N GLY A 37 -8.71 -11.05 -7.06
CA GLY A 37 -8.96 -9.68 -6.61
C GLY A 37 -10.46 -9.35 -6.54
N VAL A 38 -11.19 -9.68 -7.61
CA VAL A 38 -12.64 -9.48 -7.69
C VAL A 38 -13.39 -10.35 -6.68
N PHE A 39 -12.95 -11.60 -6.49
CA PHE A 39 -13.56 -12.52 -5.54
C PHE A 39 -13.39 -12.07 -4.08
N SER A 40 -12.19 -11.67 -3.68
CA SER A 40 -11.91 -11.19 -2.32
C SER A 40 -12.67 -9.89 -1.99
N GLU A 41 -12.76 -8.95 -2.93
CA GLU A 41 -13.54 -7.73 -2.74
C GLU A 41 -15.04 -8.02 -2.55
N ARG A 42 -15.55 -9.02 -3.28
CA ARG A 42 -16.94 -9.48 -3.14
C ARG A 42 -17.17 -10.13 -1.77
N ILE A 43 -16.24 -10.96 -1.30
CA ILE A 43 -16.31 -11.58 0.04
C ILE A 43 -16.23 -10.52 1.15
N ALA A 44 -15.33 -9.55 1.04
CA ALA A 44 -15.19 -8.47 2.03
C ALA A 44 -16.48 -7.65 2.14
N ARG A 45 -17.08 -7.27 0.99
CA ARG A 45 -18.38 -6.59 0.96
C ARG A 45 -19.51 -7.47 1.50
N PHE A 46 -19.45 -8.78 1.27
CA PHE A 46 -20.47 -9.72 1.74
C PHE A 46 -20.42 -9.94 3.25
N LEU A 47 -19.24 -10.19 3.82
CA LEU A 47 -19.03 -10.40 5.26
C LEU A 47 -19.23 -9.14 6.09
N GLY A 48 -18.90 -7.96 5.55
CA GLY A 48 -19.07 -6.68 6.24
C GLY A 48 -20.51 -6.13 6.28
N THR A 49 -21.44 -6.76 5.56
CA THR A 49 -22.83 -6.28 5.46
C THR A 49 -23.75 -7.00 6.44
N ALA A 50 -24.57 -6.26 7.20
CA ALA A 50 -25.56 -6.82 8.14
C ALA A 50 -26.53 -7.84 7.51
N ARG A 51 -26.71 -7.78 6.18
CA ARG A 51 -27.50 -8.72 5.38
C ARG A 51 -27.02 -10.17 5.52
N PHE A 52 -25.71 -10.43 5.59
CA PHE A 52 -25.18 -11.79 5.73
C PHE A 52 -25.65 -12.44 7.04
N LEU A 53 -25.54 -11.71 8.15
CA LEU A 53 -25.99 -12.16 9.46
C LEU A 53 -27.50 -12.46 9.44
N VAL A 54 -28.32 -11.58 8.83
CA VAL A 54 -29.76 -11.80 8.70
C VAL A 54 -30.08 -13.08 7.92
N TYR A 55 -29.42 -13.31 6.78
CA TYR A 55 -29.61 -14.55 6.01
C TYR A 55 -29.18 -15.80 6.80
N MET A 56 -28.04 -15.75 7.49
CA MET A 56 -27.54 -16.87 8.30
C MET A 56 -28.48 -17.18 9.47
N THR A 57 -28.93 -16.16 10.20
CA THR A 57 -29.90 -16.33 11.29
C THR A 57 -31.23 -16.86 10.75
N GLY A 58 -31.71 -16.36 9.61
CA GLY A 58 -32.90 -16.87 8.94
C GLY A 58 -32.77 -18.34 8.56
N PHE A 59 -31.63 -18.75 7.99
CA PHE A 59 -31.35 -20.15 7.66
C PHE A 59 -31.40 -21.05 8.89
N VAL A 60 -30.73 -20.66 9.99
CA VAL A 60 -30.74 -21.42 11.25
C VAL A 60 -32.16 -21.52 11.82
N LEU A 61 -32.92 -20.42 11.80
CA LEU A 61 -34.30 -20.40 12.30
C LEU A 61 -35.22 -21.27 11.45
N VAL A 62 -35.12 -21.23 10.12
CA VAL A 62 -35.91 -22.07 9.22
C VAL A 62 -35.57 -23.54 9.43
N TRP A 63 -34.28 -23.88 9.54
CA TRP A 63 -33.85 -25.26 9.81
C TRP A 63 -34.36 -25.78 11.16
N PHE A 64 -34.26 -24.94 12.19
CA PHE A 64 -34.77 -25.25 13.53
C PHE A 64 -36.29 -25.43 13.50
N ALA A 65 -37.02 -24.50 12.91
CA ALA A 65 -38.47 -24.56 12.78
C ALA A 65 -38.91 -25.81 12.00
N TRP A 66 -38.24 -26.13 10.89
CA TRP A 66 -38.52 -27.35 10.13
C TRP A 66 -38.36 -28.60 11.00
N ASN A 67 -37.26 -28.73 11.75
CA ASN A 67 -36.99 -29.92 12.55
C ASN A 67 -37.85 -30.03 13.83
N VAL A 68 -38.33 -28.90 14.36
CA VAL A 68 -39.22 -28.88 15.53
C VAL A 68 -40.68 -29.08 15.16
N LEU A 69 -41.16 -28.40 14.11
CA LEU A 69 -42.56 -28.44 13.68
C LEU A 69 -42.87 -29.67 12.81
N ALA A 70 -41.86 -30.31 12.19
CA ALA A 70 -42.09 -31.52 11.41
C ALA A 70 -42.55 -32.70 12.29
N PRO A 71 -43.51 -33.52 11.80
CA PRO A 71 -43.88 -34.79 12.41
C PRO A 71 -42.67 -35.71 12.58
N MET A 72 -42.66 -36.57 13.60
CA MET A 72 -41.54 -37.46 13.96
C MET A 72 -40.95 -38.24 12.77
N THR A 73 -41.77 -38.55 11.76
CA THR A 73 -41.39 -39.30 10.56
C THR A 73 -40.60 -38.48 9.54
N TRP A 74 -40.68 -37.14 9.56
CA TRP A 74 -40.06 -36.22 8.60
C TRP A 74 -38.98 -35.34 9.22
N ARG A 75 -38.63 -35.57 10.49
CA ARG A 75 -37.53 -34.87 11.17
C ARG A 75 -36.21 -35.33 10.59
N PHE A 76 -35.57 -34.46 9.82
CA PHE A 76 -34.28 -34.74 9.19
C PHE A 76 -33.12 -34.69 10.20
N ASP A 77 -33.22 -33.82 11.20
CA ASP A 77 -32.19 -33.53 12.21
C ASP A 77 -32.85 -33.31 13.60
N PRO A 78 -33.21 -34.39 14.31
CA PRO A 78 -33.76 -34.30 15.67
C PRO A 78 -32.76 -33.68 16.67
N TYR A 79 -33.26 -33.18 17.80
CA TYR A 79 -32.41 -32.70 18.91
C TYR A 79 -31.35 -33.77 19.25
N PRO A 80 -30.04 -33.46 19.24
CA PRO A 80 -29.41 -32.14 19.40
C PRO A 80 -28.95 -31.40 18.11
N PHE A 81 -29.56 -31.64 16.94
CA PHE A 81 -29.22 -30.98 15.67
C PHE A 81 -27.77 -31.22 15.19
N ILE A 82 -27.41 -32.48 15.03
CA ILE A 82 -26.06 -32.92 14.66
C ILE A 82 -25.69 -32.45 13.25
N PHE A 83 -26.63 -32.48 12.31
CA PHE A 83 -26.35 -32.04 10.93
C PHE A 83 -26.10 -30.55 10.85
N LEU A 84 -26.94 -29.73 11.52
CA LEU A 84 -26.72 -28.29 11.60
C LEU A 84 -25.35 -27.96 12.20
N THR A 85 -24.97 -28.66 13.28
CA THR A 85 -23.68 -28.48 13.94
C THR A 85 -22.50 -28.89 13.05
N LEU A 86 -22.62 -29.99 12.32
CA LEU A 86 -21.62 -30.43 11.35
C LEU A 86 -21.42 -29.41 10.23
N ILE A 87 -22.51 -28.89 9.67
CA ILE A 87 -22.45 -27.89 8.60
C ILE A 87 -21.82 -26.60 9.12
N LEU A 88 -22.20 -26.12 10.30
CA LEU A 88 -21.64 -24.89 10.88
C LEU A 88 -20.15 -25.04 11.25
N SER A 89 -19.74 -26.20 11.78
CA SER A 89 -18.32 -26.44 12.10
C SER A 89 -17.46 -26.53 10.83
N LEU A 90 -17.96 -27.20 9.78
CA LEU A 90 -17.33 -27.20 8.47
C LEU A 90 -17.27 -25.78 7.88
N GLN A 91 -18.35 -25.00 8.01
CA GLN A 91 -18.43 -23.63 7.54
C GLN A 91 -17.34 -22.75 8.15
N ALA A 92 -17.14 -22.82 9.47
CA ALA A 92 -16.08 -22.11 10.17
C ALA A 92 -14.69 -22.58 9.72
N SER A 93 -14.50 -23.89 9.52
CA SER A 93 -13.22 -24.47 9.13
C SER A 93 -12.77 -24.04 7.72
N TYR A 94 -13.68 -23.95 6.73
CA TYR A 94 -13.32 -23.49 5.38
C TYR A 94 -13.24 -21.95 5.28
N ALA A 95 -13.90 -21.22 6.19
CA ALA A 95 -13.82 -19.76 6.22
C ALA A 95 -12.39 -19.28 6.56
N ALA A 96 -11.71 -19.94 7.52
CA ALA A 96 -10.35 -19.56 7.93
C ALA A 96 -9.33 -19.49 6.78
N PRO A 97 -9.15 -20.53 5.94
CA PRO A 97 -8.22 -20.46 4.81
C PRO A 97 -8.66 -19.42 3.77
N LEU A 98 -9.96 -19.31 3.45
CA LEU A 98 -10.43 -18.28 2.53
C LEU A 98 -10.15 -16.86 3.01
N ILE A 99 -10.34 -16.61 4.31
CA ILE A 99 -10.03 -15.33 4.95
C ILE A 99 -8.52 -15.08 4.91
N LEU A 100 -7.69 -16.08 5.23
CA LEU A 100 -6.23 -15.97 5.17
C LEU A 100 -5.73 -15.65 3.75
N LEU A 101 -6.31 -16.28 2.72
CA LEU A 101 -6.00 -15.95 1.33
C LEU A 101 -6.47 -14.55 0.93
N ALA A 102 -7.59 -14.07 1.48
CA ALA A 102 -8.06 -12.71 1.27
C ALA A 102 -7.16 -11.68 1.97
N GLN A 103 -6.67 -11.99 3.18
CA GLN A 103 -5.81 -11.13 4.00
C GLN A 103 -4.40 -10.98 3.40
N ASN A 104 -3.74 -12.06 2.96
CA ASN A 104 -2.40 -11.99 2.36
C ASN A 104 -2.31 -10.98 1.19
N ARG A 105 -3.39 -10.80 0.41
CA ARG A 105 -3.45 -9.81 -0.68
C ARG A 105 -3.83 -8.40 -0.24
N GLN A 106 -4.48 -8.24 0.91
CA GLN A 106 -4.63 -6.92 1.51
C GLN A 106 -3.28 -6.45 2.03
N ASP A 107 -2.56 -7.31 2.75
CA ASP A 107 -1.22 -7.02 3.27
C ASP A 107 -0.21 -6.64 2.15
N ASP A 108 -0.23 -7.35 1.03
CA ASP A 108 0.61 -7.02 -0.14
C ASP A 108 0.27 -5.64 -0.75
N ARG A 109 -1.02 -5.29 -0.83
CA ARG A 109 -1.47 -3.97 -1.33
C ARG A 109 -1.10 -2.85 -0.36
N ASP A 110 -1.35 -3.08 0.92
CA ASP A 110 -1.04 -2.14 1.99
C ASP A 110 0.46 -1.88 2.06
N ARG A 111 1.28 -2.91 1.83
CA ARG A 111 2.74 -2.76 1.72
C ARG A 111 3.15 -1.87 0.54
N VAL A 112 2.62 -2.10 -0.65
CA VAL A 112 2.94 -1.28 -1.84
C VAL A 112 2.49 0.17 -1.64
N GLN A 113 1.31 0.37 -1.05
CA GLN A 113 0.82 1.70 -0.73
C GLN A 113 1.72 2.40 0.30
N TYR A 114 2.13 1.70 1.35
CA TYR A 114 3.03 2.22 2.38
C TYR A 114 4.41 2.60 1.83
N GLU A 115 4.98 1.78 0.94
CA GLU A 115 6.23 2.08 0.25
C GLU A 115 6.09 3.35 -0.64
N GLY A 116 4.95 3.48 -1.33
CA GLY A 116 4.63 4.65 -2.15
C GLY A 116 4.46 5.93 -1.35
N ASP A 117 3.74 5.87 -0.23
CA ASP A 117 3.53 7.02 0.66
C ASP A 117 4.84 7.44 1.33
N ARG A 118 5.69 6.49 1.74
CA ARG A 118 7.02 6.80 2.27
C ARG A 118 7.88 7.57 1.26
N ALA A 119 7.87 7.16 -0.01
CA ALA A 119 8.62 7.86 -1.06
C ALA A 119 8.04 9.26 -1.36
N ARG A 120 6.73 9.46 -1.18
CA ARG A 120 6.08 10.78 -1.31
C ARG A 120 6.43 11.69 -0.14
N ASP A 121 6.44 11.17 1.08
CA ASP A 121 6.81 11.92 2.27
C ASP A 121 8.26 12.42 2.19
N GLU A 122 9.19 11.55 1.76
CA GLU A 122 10.59 11.93 1.54
C GLU A 122 10.72 13.08 0.52
N ARG A 123 9.94 13.04 -0.57
CA ARG A 123 9.90 14.15 -1.55
C ARG A 123 9.28 15.42 -0.98
N SER A 124 8.19 15.28 -0.22
CA SER A 124 7.50 16.42 0.41
C SER A 124 8.41 17.16 1.39
N VAL A 125 9.23 16.43 2.16
CA VAL A 125 10.25 17.03 3.04
C VAL A 125 11.28 17.80 2.21
N SER A 126 11.81 17.19 1.14
CA SER A 126 12.77 17.84 0.24
C SER A 126 12.19 19.11 -0.44
N ASP A 127 10.94 19.05 -0.90
CA ASP A 127 10.27 20.20 -1.52
C ASP A 127 10.06 21.32 -0.51
N THR A 128 9.72 20.98 0.73
CA THR A 128 9.58 21.96 1.83
C THR A 128 10.92 22.62 2.15
N GLU A 129 12.01 21.86 2.20
CA GLU A 129 13.37 22.39 2.40
C GLU A 129 13.79 23.31 1.24
N TYR A 130 13.51 22.91 0.00
CA TYR A 130 13.79 23.71 -1.19
C TYR A 130 13.03 25.04 -1.16
N LEU A 131 11.71 25.00 -0.95
CA LEU A 131 10.88 26.19 -0.85
C LEU A 131 11.31 27.09 0.31
N THR A 132 11.68 26.53 1.46
CA THR A 132 12.17 27.31 2.61
C THR A 132 13.46 28.04 2.27
N ARG A 133 14.40 27.36 1.60
CA ARG A 133 15.65 27.97 1.14
C ARG A 133 15.38 29.09 0.13
N GLU A 134 14.42 28.89 -0.76
CA GLU A 134 14.10 29.87 -1.78
C GLU A 134 13.31 31.08 -1.25
N VAL A 135 12.47 30.87 -0.24
CA VAL A 135 11.87 31.98 0.51
C VAL A 135 12.92 32.76 1.30
N ALA A 136 13.92 32.08 1.88
CA ALA A 136 15.01 32.74 2.57
C ALA A 136 15.90 33.57 1.63
N SER A 137 16.22 33.05 0.44
CA SER A 137 16.98 33.78 -0.59
C SER A 137 16.20 34.99 -1.11
N LEU A 138 14.90 34.83 -1.39
CA LEU A 138 14.00 35.91 -1.79
C LEU A 138 13.92 37.00 -0.71
N ARG A 139 13.80 36.60 0.56
CA ARG A 139 13.76 37.54 1.71
C ARG A 139 15.04 38.36 1.81
N MET A 140 16.21 37.74 1.61
CA MET A 140 17.50 38.46 1.61
C MET A 140 17.58 39.46 0.46
N ALA A 141 17.22 39.05 -0.76
CA ALA A 141 17.21 39.93 -1.93
C ALA A 141 16.23 41.11 -1.75
N MET A 142 15.04 40.87 -1.19
CA MET A 142 14.11 41.95 -0.85
C MET A 142 14.65 42.87 0.25
N SER A 143 15.38 42.35 1.24
CA SER A 143 15.97 43.15 2.30
C SER A 143 17.02 44.12 1.77
N GLU A 144 17.77 43.75 0.72
CA GLU A 144 18.75 44.64 0.09
C GLU A 144 18.05 45.78 -0.68
N VAL A 145 17.03 45.47 -1.50
CA VAL A 145 16.33 46.46 -2.35
C VAL A 145 15.37 47.35 -1.56
N ALA A 146 14.75 46.82 -0.49
CA ALA A 146 13.80 47.55 0.34
C ALA A 146 14.43 48.15 1.60
N THR A 147 15.73 48.42 1.59
CA THR A 147 16.33 49.16 2.71
C THR A 147 15.69 50.54 2.76
N ARG A 148 15.00 50.86 3.85
CA ARG A 148 14.25 52.12 4.06
C ARG A 148 15.06 53.36 3.66
N ASP A 149 16.37 53.30 3.85
CA ASP A 149 17.28 54.39 3.54
C ASP A 149 17.46 54.60 2.03
N TRP A 150 17.47 53.55 1.20
CA TRP A 150 17.52 53.67 -0.26
C TRP A 150 16.24 54.28 -0.83
N ILE A 151 15.07 53.76 -0.40
CA ILE A 151 13.77 54.31 -0.83
C ILE A 151 13.65 55.79 -0.39
N ARG A 152 14.16 56.13 0.79
CA ARG A 152 14.17 57.50 1.30
C ARG A 152 15.09 58.40 0.47
N ASP A 153 16.30 57.95 0.13
CA ASP A 153 17.24 58.72 -0.68
C ASP A 153 16.70 58.92 -2.10
N GLU A 154 16.10 57.89 -2.71
CA GLU A 154 15.53 57.99 -4.05
C GLU A 154 14.32 58.94 -4.09
N LEU A 155 13.43 58.86 -3.09
CA LEU A 155 12.32 59.80 -2.94
C LEU A 155 12.82 61.24 -2.71
N GLN A 156 13.84 61.43 -1.89
CA GLN A 156 14.43 62.75 -1.67
C GLN A 156 15.12 63.27 -2.93
N HIS A 157 15.82 62.41 -3.66
CA HIS A 157 16.49 62.78 -4.89
C HIS A 157 15.49 63.20 -5.96
N LEU A 158 14.42 62.43 -6.16
CA LEU A 158 13.33 62.75 -7.09
C LEU A 158 12.57 64.02 -6.69
N LEU A 159 12.32 64.24 -5.39
CA LEU A 159 11.74 65.49 -4.88
C LEU A 159 12.62 66.70 -5.21
N LYS A 160 13.93 66.57 -4.96
CA LYS A 160 14.90 67.65 -5.21
C LYS A 160 15.00 68.01 -6.69
N ASP A 161 14.93 67.00 -7.57
CA ASP A 161 14.97 67.16 -9.02
C ASP A 161 13.71 67.88 -9.55
N LEU A 162 12.53 67.53 -9.01
CA LEU A 162 11.27 68.23 -9.33
C LEU A 162 11.26 69.67 -8.82
N GLU A 163 11.81 69.91 -7.64
CA GLU A 163 11.89 71.25 -7.05
C GLU A 163 12.89 72.15 -7.79
N GLY A 164 13.99 71.57 -8.28
CA GLY A 164 14.92 72.24 -9.21
C GLY A 164 14.27 72.64 -10.52
N ARG A 165 13.54 71.71 -11.17
CA ARG A 165 12.80 72.01 -12.41
C ARG A 165 11.71 73.06 -12.24
N ARG A 166 11.10 73.17 -11.06
CA ARG A 166 10.11 74.21 -10.75
C ARG A 166 10.73 75.60 -10.55
N ARG A 167 12.02 75.66 -10.24
CA ARG A 167 12.75 76.90 -9.95
C ARG A 167 13.40 77.51 -11.19
N ASP A 168 13.67 76.67 -12.19
CA ASP A 168 14.30 77.03 -13.47
C ASP A 168 13.29 77.25 -14.62
N GLY A 169 11.98 77.24 -14.33
CA GLY A 169 10.89 77.60 -15.25
C GLY A 169 10.06 78.74 -14.70
#